data_AF-A0A3L7NKU0-F1
#
_entry.id   AF-A0A3L7NKU0-F1
#
_cell.length_a   1.000
_cell.length_b   1.000
_cell.length_c   1.000
_cell.angle_alpha   90.00
_cell.angle_beta   90.00
_cell.angle_gamma   90.00
#
_symmetry.space_group_name_H-M   'P 1'
#
loop_
_entity.id
_entity.type
_entity.pdbx_description
1 polymer ?
#
loop_
_entity_poly.entity_id
_entity_poly.type
_entity_poly.pdbx_seq_one_letter_code
_entity_poly.pdbx_strand_id
1 'polypeptide(L)'
;MLEECFAAADDRFLDEWVKFHSPAILVPLMKRWLADDRPWARRQLTAYLKRDLNFSGHEVIVKRVYRHFEAARDHVMLGHFMVAFDRMVRRSRVPRFTWNPVTKSSLRHECLFAKPNRTVVDQTGRSMETGTGKWKRSIPLPDILNKPGNRLFRHKTRNHLRRSVWRYFRWLSYREPQEYIRAIAEALLHYRDTDFLAGENIIDNWSLMHACYFHNSAVEFTAAHTNLAKGKSLSALEAAPYRPELWKLAEAVEPLMKIVEHAESSLARIWAIELLQRDHLPALQQTTVTTLIPLFRHTDLRVQEFAREVFQQSQTLSTLPISVWQMLCELAGFENLSLICEAMKMHVNAARLDNGQILQLATARSTPVATLGFQMLQQRHTERPLSAPELQTLSRAACESIAGPAAQWALLQLNRLYSTETVLEFFDSLSAPIRSAAMDWLEQPSSRGYDDPVLWSRITETPFDDVRLRLVQCLHQRTQLPGTESGSLTQVWCSVLLGVHRGGRTKAKAMTQMQSALVAQP
;
A
#
# COMPACT_ATOMS: atom_id res chain seq x y z
N MET A 1 10.76 -39.80 -12.58
CA MET A 1 10.11 -38.64 -11.93
C MET A 1 11.02 -37.44 -11.66
N LEU A 2 11.98 -37.42 -10.72
CA LEU A 2 12.78 -36.20 -10.45
C LEU A 2 13.52 -35.66 -11.70
N GLU A 3 14.15 -36.54 -12.48
CA GLU A 3 14.82 -36.15 -13.71
C GLU A 3 13.86 -35.69 -14.81
N GLU A 4 12.65 -36.26 -14.87
CA GLU A 4 11.60 -35.83 -15.80
C GLU A 4 11.14 -34.41 -15.46
N CYS A 5 10.90 -34.11 -14.18
CA CYS A 5 10.56 -32.76 -13.73
C CYS A 5 11.66 -31.76 -14.08
N PHE A 6 12.94 -32.14 -13.90
CA PHE A 6 14.07 -31.29 -14.28
C PHE A 6 14.15 -31.06 -15.80
N ALA A 7 14.00 -32.12 -16.60
CA ALA A 7 14.04 -32.02 -18.05
C ALA A 7 12.91 -31.13 -18.59
N ALA A 8 11.70 -31.32 -18.07
CA ALA A 8 10.49 -30.59 -18.48
C ALA A 8 10.39 -29.16 -17.92
N ALA A 9 11.34 -28.71 -17.09
CA ALA A 9 11.23 -27.45 -16.34
C ALA A 9 9.91 -27.35 -15.54
N ASP A 10 9.52 -28.46 -14.92
CA ASP A 10 8.26 -28.58 -14.17
C ASP A 10 8.39 -27.93 -12.78
N ASP A 11 7.39 -27.15 -12.37
CA ASP A 11 7.37 -26.47 -11.07
C ASP A 11 7.32 -27.45 -9.88
N ARG A 12 6.91 -28.71 -10.11
CA ARG A 12 6.97 -29.80 -9.12
C ARG A 12 8.39 -30.27 -8.80
N PHE A 13 9.39 -29.86 -9.59
CA PHE A 13 10.78 -30.29 -9.41
C PHE A 13 11.27 -30.13 -7.98
N LEU A 14 11.00 -29.00 -7.34
CA LEU A 14 11.51 -28.76 -5.99
C LEU A 14 10.82 -29.66 -4.94
N ASP A 15 9.55 -30.00 -5.14
CA ASP A 15 8.82 -30.93 -4.26
C ASP A 15 9.33 -32.34 -4.39
N GLU A 16 9.74 -32.75 -5.59
CA GLU A 16 10.42 -34.03 -5.78
C GLU A 16 11.86 -33.99 -5.26
N TRP A 17 12.59 -32.90 -5.50
CA TRP A 17 13.98 -32.72 -5.12
C TRP A 17 14.21 -32.96 -3.62
N VAL A 18 13.35 -32.38 -2.78
CA VAL A 18 13.49 -32.46 -1.31
C VAL A 18 13.18 -33.84 -0.73
N LYS A 19 12.63 -34.78 -1.52
CA LYS A 19 12.37 -36.16 -1.09
C LYS A 19 13.60 -37.06 -1.18
N PHE A 20 14.66 -36.63 -1.86
CA PHE A 20 15.86 -37.43 -2.07
C PHE A 20 16.91 -37.11 -1.00
N HIS A 21 17.51 -38.15 -0.42
CA HIS A 21 18.48 -38.00 0.66
C HIS A 21 19.90 -38.45 0.32
N SER A 22 20.10 -39.01 -0.88
CA SER A 22 21.39 -39.58 -1.28
C SER A 22 22.24 -38.54 -2.01
N PRO A 23 23.42 -38.14 -1.46
CA PRO A 23 24.33 -37.26 -2.17
C PRO A 23 24.78 -37.82 -3.53
N ALA A 24 24.81 -39.14 -3.70
CA ALA A 24 25.18 -39.79 -4.95
C ALA A 24 24.19 -39.47 -6.09
N ILE A 25 22.91 -39.27 -5.76
CA ILE A 25 21.85 -38.89 -6.71
C ILE A 25 21.79 -37.38 -6.85
N LEU A 26 21.81 -36.65 -5.73
CA LEU A 26 21.63 -35.20 -5.72
C LEU A 26 22.80 -34.45 -6.38
N VAL A 27 24.04 -34.90 -6.19
CA VAL A 27 25.22 -34.18 -6.68
C VAL A 27 25.29 -34.09 -8.21
N PRO A 28 25.15 -35.19 -8.99
CA PRO A 28 25.14 -35.11 -10.45
C PRO A 28 24.02 -34.21 -10.98
N LEU A 29 22.81 -34.33 -10.42
CA LEU A 29 21.68 -33.52 -10.84
C LEU A 29 21.85 -32.04 -10.46
N MET A 30 22.40 -31.74 -9.28
CA MET A 30 22.77 -30.37 -8.88
C MET A 30 23.78 -29.76 -9.85
N LYS A 31 24.78 -30.51 -10.34
CA LYS A 31 25.72 -29.99 -11.34
C LYS A 31 25.01 -29.61 -12.65
N ARG A 32 24.08 -30.45 -13.12
CA ARG A 32 23.24 -30.16 -14.29
C ARG A 32 22.37 -28.93 -14.04
N TRP A 33 21.79 -28.82 -12.84
CA TRP A 33 20.96 -27.70 -12.44
C TRP A 33 21.73 -26.38 -12.36
N LEU A 34 22.97 -26.38 -11.85
CA LEU A 34 23.82 -25.18 -11.82
C LEU A 34 24.35 -24.78 -13.20
N ALA A 35 24.39 -25.70 -14.16
CA ALA A 35 24.78 -25.44 -15.54
C ALA A 35 23.58 -25.11 -16.46
N ASP A 36 22.38 -24.99 -15.90
CA ASP A 36 21.16 -24.75 -16.65
C ASP A 36 20.86 -23.25 -16.70
N ASP A 37 20.97 -22.67 -17.90
CA ASP A 37 20.78 -21.24 -18.14
C ASP A 37 19.30 -20.82 -18.18
N ARG A 38 18.35 -21.76 -18.10
CA ARG A 38 16.92 -21.43 -18.13
C ARG A 38 16.56 -20.56 -16.91
N PRO A 39 15.77 -19.48 -17.06
CA PRO A 39 15.30 -18.68 -15.91
C PRO A 39 14.58 -19.50 -14.85
N TRP A 40 13.94 -20.61 -15.26
CA TRP A 40 13.33 -21.59 -14.35
C TRP A 40 14.34 -22.17 -13.34
N ALA A 41 15.55 -22.52 -13.76
CA ALA A 41 16.55 -23.13 -12.88
C ALA A 41 16.92 -22.19 -11.73
N ARG A 42 17.15 -20.91 -12.04
CA ARG A 42 17.40 -19.86 -11.05
C ARG A 42 16.20 -19.65 -10.13
N ARG A 43 14.97 -19.58 -10.67
CA ARG A 43 13.74 -19.46 -9.86
C ARG A 43 13.58 -20.62 -8.87
N GLN A 44 13.80 -21.85 -9.32
CA GLN A 44 13.73 -23.03 -8.46
C GLN A 44 14.79 -22.98 -7.36
N LEU A 45 15.98 -22.44 -7.65
CA LEU A 45 17.03 -22.35 -6.66
C LEU A 45 16.72 -21.28 -5.59
N THR A 46 16.21 -20.13 -6.02
CA THR A 46 15.67 -19.12 -5.09
C THR A 46 14.54 -19.72 -4.24
N ALA A 47 13.64 -20.50 -4.83
CA ALA A 47 12.56 -21.18 -4.11
C ALA A 47 13.11 -22.21 -3.09
N TYR A 48 14.16 -22.95 -3.45
CA TYR A 48 14.85 -23.88 -2.55
C TYR A 48 15.44 -23.16 -1.33
N LEU A 49 16.10 -22.01 -1.52
CA LEU A 49 16.68 -21.21 -0.44
C LEU A 49 15.64 -20.54 0.46
N LYS A 50 14.39 -20.40 -0.01
CA LYS A 50 13.28 -19.91 0.82
C LYS A 50 12.67 -20.98 1.75
N ARG A 51 13.00 -22.27 1.56
CA ARG A 51 12.57 -23.36 2.45
C ARG A 51 13.52 -23.49 3.66
N ASP A 52 13.15 -24.29 4.66
CA ASP A 52 13.87 -24.43 5.93
C ASP A 52 15.26 -25.11 5.86
N LEU A 53 15.78 -25.39 4.64
CA LEU A 53 17.08 -26.03 4.38
C LEU A 53 17.39 -27.15 5.38
N ASN A 54 16.43 -28.04 5.60
CA ASN A 54 16.48 -29.08 6.62
C ASN A 54 16.14 -30.46 6.05
N PHE A 55 16.55 -30.69 4.80
CA PHE A 55 16.29 -31.91 4.03
C PHE A 55 17.48 -32.85 4.10
N SER A 56 17.32 -34.04 4.69
CA SER A 56 18.44 -34.99 4.89
C SER A 56 19.26 -35.20 3.61
N GLY A 57 20.60 -35.18 3.70
CA GLY A 57 21.50 -35.38 2.55
C GLY A 57 21.81 -34.12 1.73
N HIS A 58 21.15 -32.99 2.02
CA HIS A 58 21.35 -31.74 1.30
C HIS A 58 22.52 -30.89 1.81
N GLU A 59 23.27 -31.34 2.83
CA GLU A 59 24.43 -30.63 3.39
C GLU A 59 25.45 -30.28 2.31
N VAL A 60 25.78 -31.31 1.51
CA VAL A 60 26.78 -31.24 0.45
C VAL A 60 26.27 -30.35 -0.67
N ILE A 61 24.97 -30.38 -0.95
CA ILE A 61 24.31 -29.56 -1.96
C ILE A 61 24.40 -28.10 -1.57
N VAL A 62 23.88 -27.72 -0.40
CA VAL A 62 23.89 -26.32 0.08
C VAL A 62 25.31 -25.75 0.06
N LYS A 63 26.31 -26.53 0.53
CA LYS A 63 27.71 -26.10 0.51
C LYS A 63 28.24 -25.90 -0.91
N ARG A 64 27.96 -26.81 -1.84
CA ARG A 64 28.45 -26.73 -3.23
C ARG A 64 27.78 -25.62 -4.01
N VAL A 65 26.46 -25.47 -3.89
CA VAL A 65 25.69 -24.37 -4.47
C VAL A 65 26.22 -23.03 -3.95
N TYR A 66 26.38 -22.88 -2.62
CA TYR A 66 26.96 -21.66 -2.04
C TYR A 66 28.36 -21.35 -2.62
N ARG A 67 29.26 -22.34 -2.66
CA ARG A 67 30.61 -22.15 -3.20
C ARG A 67 30.62 -21.82 -4.69
N HIS A 68 29.68 -22.36 -5.46
CA HIS A 68 29.53 -22.03 -6.87
C HIS A 68 29.19 -20.53 -7.05
N PHE A 69 28.16 -20.03 -6.36
CA PHE A 69 27.78 -18.61 -6.47
C PHE A 69 28.79 -17.66 -5.82
N GLU A 70 29.48 -18.08 -4.77
CA GLU A 70 30.61 -17.34 -4.20
C GLU A 70 31.76 -17.20 -5.22
N ALA A 71 32.11 -18.28 -5.93
CA ALA A 71 33.13 -18.25 -6.97
C ALA A 71 32.71 -17.41 -8.19
N ALA A 72 31.42 -17.48 -8.57
CA ALA A 72 30.85 -16.70 -9.65
C ALA A 72 30.58 -15.23 -9.27
N ARG A 73 30.78 -14.84 -8.00
CA ARG A 73 30.43 -13.51 -7.46
C ARG A 73 28.98 -13.09 -7.71
N ASP A 74 28.05 -14.04 -7.67
CA ASP A 74 26.63 -13.75 -7.85
C ASP A 74 26.04 -13.12 -6.57
N HIS A 75 26.11 -11.79 -6.50
CA HIS A 75 25.68 -11.00 -5.35
C HIS A 75 24.23 -11.28 -4.95
N VAL A 76 23.34 -11.44 -5.93
CA VAL A 76 21.91 -11.68 -5.71
C VAL A 76 21.68 -13.04 -5.05
N MET A 77 22.30 -14.10 -5.58
CA MET A 77 22.20 -15.43 -4.95
C MET A 77 22.84 -15.47 -3.57
N LEU A 78 23.95 -14.75 -3.37
CA LEU A 78 24.58 -14.64 -2.05
C LEU A 78 23.71 -13.88 -1.05
N GLY A 79 22.89 -12.93 -1.51
CA GLY A 79 21.82 -12.30 -0.72
C GLY A 79 20.76 -13.31 -0.26
N HIS A 80 20.29 -14.18 -1.15
CA HIS A 80 19.40 -15.28 -0.76
C HIS A 80 20.04 -16.23 0.28
N PHE A 81 21.32 -16.56 0.11
CA PHE A 81 22.06 -17.38 1.09
C PHE A 81 22.21 -16.68 2.44
N MET A 82 22.41 -15.36 2.45
CA MET A 82 22.47 -14.57 3.69
C MET A 82 21.21 -14.77 4.53
N VAL A 83 20.04 -14.59 3.91
CA VAL A 83 18.75 -14.74 4.59
C VAL A 83 18.50 -16.19 4.99
N ALA A 84 18.76 -17.14 4.08
CA ALA A 84 18.56 -18.56 4.36
C ALA A 84 19.43 -19.05 5.53
N PHE A 85 20.70 -18.63 5.59
CA PHE A 85 21.61 -19.00 6.68
C PHE A 85 21.25 -18.36 8.00
N ASP A 86 20.76 -17.12 8.00
CA ASP A 86 20.23 -16.46 9.19
C ASP A 86 19.03 -17.22 9.74
N ARG A 87 18.09 -17.65 8.88
CA ARG A 87 16.92 -18.49 9.26
C ARG A 87 17.28 -19.81 9.92
N MET A 88 18.45 -20.39 9.61
CA MET A 88 18.83 -21.69 10.18
C MET A 88 19.09 -21.66 11.69
N VAL A 89 19.35 -20.50 12.28
CA VAL A 89 19.62 -20.37 13.71
C VAL A 89 18.47 -19.62 14.36
N ARG A 90 17.72 -20.33 15.20
CA ARG A 90 16.66 -19.77 16.05
C ARG A 90 16.88 -20.23 17.48
N ARG A 91 17.09 -19.28 18.37
CA ARG A 91 17.16 -19.43 19.81
C ARG A 91 15.76 -19.23 20.38
N SER A 92 15.47 -19.92 21.47
CA SER A 92 14.28 -19.70 22.26
C SER A 92 14.68 -19.40 23.69
N ARG A 93 13.88 -18.61 24.40
CA ARG A 93 14.05 -18.43 25.85
C ARG A 93 13.79 -19.75 26.57
N VAL A 94 14.75 -20.18 27.36
CA VAL A 94 14.65 -21.40 28.17
C VAL A 94 15.01 -21.05 29.62
N PRO A 95 14.20 -21.46 30.60
CA PRO A 95 14.56 -21.29 31.99
C PRO A 95 15.79 -22.14 32.31
N ARG A 96 16.80 -21.51 32.92
CA ARG A 96 17.99 -22.15 33.45
C ARG A 96 18.06 -21.91 34.95
N PHE A 97 18.43 -22.94 35.68
CA PHE A 97 18.64 -22.87 37.12
C PHE A 97 20.13 -22.86 37.38
N THR A 98 20.60 -21.90 38.16
CA THR A 98 21.97 -21.88 38.68
C THR A 98 21.89 -21.99 40.19
N TRP A 99 22.56 -23.01 40.73
CA TRP A 99 22.66 -23.21 42.16
C TRP A 99 23.57 -22.14 42.76
N ASN A 100 23.05 -21.38 43.72
CA ASN A 100 23.86 -20.48 44.52
C ASN A 100 24.29 -21.21 45.81
N PRO A 101 25.58 -21.56 45.97
CA PRO A 101 26.04 -22.32 47.14
C PRO A 101 25.96 -21.52 48.44
N VAL A 102 26.00 -20.18 48.38
CA VAL A 102 25.96 -19.30 49.57
C VAL A 102 24.56 -19.27 50.15
N THR A 103 23.55 -19.02 49.32
CA THR A 103 22.15 -18.96 49.75
C THR A 103 21.48 -20.32 49.79
N LYS A 104 22.18 -21.39 49.36
CA LYS A 104 21.64 -22.75 49.18
C LYS A 104 20.30 -22.77 48.44
N SER A 105 20.18 -21.94 47.42
CA SER A 105 18.96 -21.78 46.64
C SER A 105 19.24 -21.82 45.14
N SER A 106 18.26 -22.29 44.37
CA SER A 106 18.33 -22.29 42.91
C SER A 106 17.83 -20.95 42.37
N LEU A 107 18.69 -20.19 41.70
CA LEU A 107 18.31 -18.98 40.99
C LEU A 107 17.83 -19.36 39.59
N ARG A 108 16.54 -19.13 39.31
CA ARG A 108 15.96 -19.27 37.98
C ARG A 108 16.24 -18.00 37.18
N HIS A 109 16.87 -18.14 36.02
CA HIS A 109 17.00 -17.06 35.04
C HIS A 109 16.67 -17.57 33.64
N GLU A 110 16.33 -16.68 32.74
CA GLU A 110 16.12 -17.05 31.33
C GLU A 110 17.43 -16.96 30.56
N CYS A 111 17.66 -17.91 29.68
CA CYS A 111 18.78 -17.85 28.73
C CYS A 111 18.28 -18.15 27.32
N LEU A 112 18.94 -17.58 26.32
CA LEU A 112 18.66 -17.89 24.92
C LEU A 112 19.38 -19.19 24.55
N PHE A 113 18.60 -20.20 24.17
CA PHE A 113 19.11 -21.51 23.79
C PHE A 113 18.78 -21.83 22.34
N ALA A 114 19.80 -22.10 21.53
CA ALA A 114 19.61 -22.52 20.14
C ALA A 114 19.07 -23.96 20.10
N LYS A 115 17.82 -24.13 19.65
CA LYS A 115 17.27 -25.48 19.48
C LYS A 115 18.12 -26.25 18.44
N PRO A 116 18.35 -27.56 18.65
CA PRO A 116 18.93 -28.40 17.61
C PRO A 116 18.06 -28.34 16.35
N ASN A 117 18.66 -28.20 15.16
CA ASN A 117 17.92 -28.33 13.91
C ASN A 117 17.60 -29.82 13.74
N ARG A 118 16.33 -30.22 13.86
CA ARG A 118 15.90 -31.63 13.75
C ARG A 118 15.53 -31.88 12.29
N THR A 119 16.19 -32.78 11.57
CA THR A 119 15.79 -33.15 10.18
C THR A 119 14.71 -34.23 10.13
N VAL A 120 14.31 -34.77 11.28
CA VAL A 120 13.34 -35.88 11.35
C VAL A 120 12.03 -35.32 11.90
N VAL A 121 10.94 -35.66 11.21
CA VAL A 121 9.56 -35.46 11.69
C VAL A 121 9.45 -36.05 13.09
N ASP A 122 8.91 -35.28 14.05
CA ASP A 122 8.81 -35.74 15.43
C ASP A 122 8.13 -37.12 15.46
N GLN A 123 8.87 -38.17 15.84
CA GLN A 123 8.25 -39.40 16.34
C GLN A 123 7.85 -39.12 17.79
N THR A 124 6.79 -38.32 17.97
CA THR A 124 6.20 -38.07 19.28
C THR A 124 5.66 -39.39 19.85
N GLY A 125 5.78 -39.59 21.17
CA GLY A 125 5.10 -40.67 21.89
C GLY A 125 5.97 -41.68 22.64
N ARG A 126 7.30 -41.57 22.66
CA ARG A 126 8.15 -42.43 23.49
C ARG A 126 8.44 -41.80 24.85
N SER A 127 7.90 -42.40 25.92
CA SER A 127 8.30 -42.13 27.29
C SER A 127 9.04 -43.32 27.89
N MET A 128 9.94 -43.05 28.82
CA MET A 128 10.52 -44.04 29.72
C MET A 128 9.90 -43.81 31.09
N GLU A 129 9.22 -44.83 31.59
CA GLU A 129 8.84 -44.83 33.01
C GLU A 129 10.09 -45.10 33.83
N THR A 130 10.40 -44.18 34.74
CA THR A 130 11.46 -44.35 35.73
C THR A 130 10.86 -44.34 37.13
N GLY A 131 11.35 -45.22 38.00
CA GLY A 131 10.88 -45.39 39.38
C GLY A 131 10.30 -46.78 39.65
N THR A 132 10.25 -47.15 40.94
CA THR A 132 9.69 -48.41 41.42
C THR A 132 8.42 -48.15 42.25
N GLY A 133 7.38 -48.96 42.07
CA GLY A 133 6.11 -48.83 42.80
C GLY A 133 5.26 -47.61 42.45
N LYS A 134 4.63 -46.97 43.45
CA LYS A 134 3.71 -45.82 43.27
C LYS A 134 4.38 -44.52 42.78
N TRP A 135 5.71 -44.49 42.67
CA TRP A 135 6.49 -43.32 42.26
C TRP A 135 7.02 -43.39 40.82
N LYS A 136 6.29 -44.07 39.92
CA LYS A 136 6.61 -44.05 38.50
C LYS A 136 6.42 -42.65 37.93
N ARG A 137 7.49 -42.09 37.39
CA ARG A 137 7.44 -40.87 36.57
C ARG A 137 7.67 -41.26 35.12
N SER A 138 6.70 -40.96 34.28
CA SER A 138 6.84 -41.02 32.83
C SER A 138 7.72 -39.83 32.41
N ILE A 139 8.99 -40.10 32.11
CA ILE A 139 9.90 -39.11 31.57
C ILE A 139 9.83 -39.26 30.05
N PRO A 140 9.42 -38.23 29.29
CA PRO A 140 9.52 -38.29 27.84
C PRO A 140 10.99 -38.54 27.50
N LEU A 141 11.27 -39.63 26.77
CA LEU A 141 12.65 -39.93 26.40
C LEU A 141 13.14 -38.80 25.52
N PRO A 142 14.39 -38.30 25.73
CA PRO A 142 15.00 -37.44 24.72
C PRO A 142 14.99 -38.21 23.42
N ASP A 143 14.45 -37.58 22.39
CA ASP A 143 14.25 -38.17 21.07
C ASP A 143 15.54 -38.89 20.62
N ILE A 144 15.53 -40.23 20.68
CA ILE A 144 16.71 -41.10 20.47
C ILE A 144 17.28 -40.91 19.06
N LEU A 145 16.51 -40.27 18.19
CA LEU A 145 16.85 -39.93 16.82
C LEU A 145 17.56 -38.57 16.67
N ASN A 146 17.93 -37.83 17.71
CA ASN A 146 18.83 -36.68 17.54
C ASN A 146 20.31 -37.10 17.39
N LYS A 147 20.55 -38.25 16.73
CA LYS A 147 21.88 -38.75 16.33
C LYS A 147 22.50 -37.78 15.31
N PRO A 148 23.83 -37.69 15.20
CA PRO A 148 24.49 -36.82 14.23
C PRO A 148 24.02 -36.96 12.77
N GLY A 149 23.46 -38.10 12.36
CA GLY A 149 22.90 -38.33 11.02
C GLY A 149 21.49 -37.78 10.76
N ASN A 150 20.85 -37.22 11.80
CA ASN A 150 19.48 -36.67 11.76
C ASN A 150 19.47 -35.15 12.01
N ARG A 151 20.59 -34.51 11.67
CA ARG A 151 20.78 -33.05 11.70
C ARG A 151 21.49 -32.65 10.42
N LEU A 152 20.90 -31.75 9.63
CA LEU A 152 21.54 -31.29 8.40
C LEU A 152 22.88 -30.62 8.76
N PHE A 153 22.77 -29.57 9.57
CA PHE A 153 23.93 -28.84 10.05
C PHE A 153 23.98 -28.84 11.57
N ARG A 154 25.13 -29.25 12.10
CA ARG A 154 25.50 -28.96 13.49
C ARG A 154 25.42 -27.44 13.71
N HIS A 155 25.12 -27.02 14.93
CA HIS A 155 25.05 -25.59 15.26
C HIS A 155 26.33 -24.82 14.88
N LYS A 156 27.51 -25.42 15.10
CA LYS A 156 28.80 -24.86 14.64
C LYS A 156 28.84 -24.65 13.12
N THR A 157 28.29 -25.58 12.33
CA THR A 157 28.24 -25.47 10.87
C THR A 157 27.30 -24.37 10.42
N ARG A 158 26.11 -24.24 11.03
CA ARG A 158 25.19 -23.12 10.75
C ARG A 158 25.86 -21.76 11.00
N ASN A 159 26.56 -21.61 12.13
CA ASN A 159 27.32 -20.41 12.45
C ASN A 159 28.49 -20.17 11.49
N HIS A 160 29.13 -21.24 10.99
CA HIS A 160 30.16 -21.13 9.97
C HIS A 160 29.61 -20.62 8.64
N LEU A 161 28.44 -21.11 8.20
CA LEU A 161 27.79 -20.69 6.96
C LEU A 161 27.41 -19.21 7.00
N ARG A 162 26.74 -18.75 8.08
CA ARG A 162 26.43 -17.32 8.31
C ARG A 162 27.68 -16.44 8.24
N ARG A 163 28.76 -16.84 8.92
CA ARG A 163 30.04 -16.13 8.85
C ARG A 163 30.71 -16.21 7.48
N SER A 164 30.49 -17.26 6.71
CA SER A 164 31.07 -17.40 5.38
C SER A 164 30.44 -16.38 4.44
N VAL A 165 29.11 -16.34 4.38
CA VAL A 165 28.40 -15.38 3.54
C VAL A 165 28.66 -13.94 3.98
N TRP A 166 28.70 -13.65 5.29
CA TRP A 166 29.04 -12.31 5.75
C TRP A 166 30.49 -11.91 5.43
N ARG A 167 31.44 -12.86 5.46
CA ARG A 167 32.82 -12.57 5.03
C ARG A 167 32.89 -12.16 3.56
N TYR A 168 32.05 -12.73 2.71
CA TYR A 168 31.92 -12.30 1.32
C TYR A 168 31.45 -10.85 1.23
N PHE A 169 30.33 -10.49 1.87
CA PHE A 169 29.83 -9.11 1.86
C PHE A 169 30.81 -8.11 2.48
N ARG A 170 31.52 -8.51 3.53
CA ARG A 170 32.60 -7.71 4.09
C ARG A 170 33.72 -7.47 3.09
N TRP A 171 34.19 -8.53 2.42
CA TRP A 171 35.18 -8.40 1.34
C TRP A 171 34.68 -7.47 0.23
N LEU A 172 33.41 -7.62 -0.16
CA LEU A 172 32.77 -6.80 -1.19
C LEU A 172 32.79 -5.31 -0.80
N SER A 173 32.49 -4.98 0.46
CA SER A 173 32.50 -3.58 0.95
C SER A 173 33.87 -2.88 0.87
N TYR A 174 34.96 -3.65 0.80
CA TYR A 174 36.32 -3.11 0.65
C TYR A 174 36.78 -3.09 -0.81
N ARG A 175 36.34 -4.05 -1.63
CA ARG A 175 36.80 -4.19 -3.02
C ARG A 175 35.91 -3.45 -4.01
N GLU A 176 34.60 -3.53 -3.82
CA GLU A 176 33.58 -3.03 -4.75
C GLU A 176 32.47 -2.35 -3.92
N PRO A 177 32.72 -1.15 -3.35
CA PRO A 177 31.83 -0.56 -2.35
C PRO A 177 30.42 -0.24 -2.85
N GLN A 178 30.27 0.15 -4.12
CA GLN A 178 28.96 0.40 -4.74
C GLN A 178 28.15 -0.90 -4.89
N GLU A 179 28.80 -1.98 -5.33
CA GLU A 179 28.17 -3.29 -5.44
C GLU A 179 27.79 -3.86 -4.07
N TYR A 180 28.54 -3.51 -3.00
CA TYR A 180 28.13 -3.86 -1.64
C TYR A 180 26.79 -3.23 -1.24
N ILE A 181 26.56 -1.94 -1.51
CA ILE A 181 25.30 -1.26 -1.18
C ILE A 181 24.14 -1.95 -1.90
N ARG A 182 24.29 -2.15 -3.22
CA ARG A 182 23.27 -2.83 -4.05
C ARG A 182 22.99 -4.23 -3.54
N ALA A 183 24.04 -5.03 -3.30
CA ALA A 183 23.90 -6.41 -2.89
C ALA A 183 23.27 -6.57 -1.51
N ILE A 184 23.58 -5.70 -0.55
CA ILE A 184 22.93 -5.69 0.77
C ILE A 184 21.48 -5.24 0.65
N ALA A 185 21.18 -4.22 -0.16
CA ALA A 185 19.80 -3.80 -0.39
C ALA A 185 18.95 -4.94 -0.97
N GLU A 186 19.44 -5.65 -2.00
CA GLU A 186 18.78 -6.84 -2.53
C GLU A 186 18.58 -7.93 -1.47
N ALA A 187 19.60 -8.18 -0.63
CA ALA A 187 19.49 -9.17 0.44
C ALA A 187 18.42 -8.78 1.47
N LEU A 188 18.30 -7.49 1.80
CA LEU A 188 17.32 -6.99 2.76
C LEU A 188 15.88 -7.14 2.27
N LEU A 189 15.64 -7.05 0.95
CA LEU A 189 14.32 -7.31 0.34
C LEU A 189 13.81 -8.74 0.56
N HIS A 190 14.68 -9.70 0.91
CA HIS A 190 14.30 -11.10 1.09
C HIS A 190 13.92 -11.45 2.54
N TYR A 191 14.12 -10.55 3.49
CA TYR A 191 13.61 -10.70 4.85
C TYR A 191 12.12 -10.38 4.90
N ARG A 192 11.41 -11.10 5.77
CA ARG A 192 9.95 -11.00 5.95
C ARG A 192 9.61 -10.77 7.40
N ASP A 193 8.43 -10.24 7.70
CA ASP A 193 8.00 -10.08 9.10
C ASP A 193 7.92 -11.42 9.87
N THR A 194 7.68 -12.53 9.16
CA THR A 194 7.75 -13.89 9.75
C THR A 194 9.15 -14.27 10.22
N ASP A 195 10.21 -13.61 9.76
CA ASP A 195 11.57 -13.80 10.26
C ASP A 195 11.81 -13.16 11.63
N PHE A 196 10.84 -12.38 12.12
CA PHE A 196 10.93 -11.57 13.35
C PHE A 196 9.77 -11.82 14.33
N LEU A 197 9.08 -12.97 14.23
CA LEU A 197 7.91 -13.31 15.08
C LEU A 197 8.16 -13.21 16.60
N ALA A 198 9.41 -13.31 17.04
CA ALA A 198 9.81 -13.12 18.42
C ALA A 198 11.01 -12.14 18.48
N GLY A 199 11.13 -11.38 19.57
CA GLY A 199 12.23 -10.43 19.73
C GLY A 199 13.61 -11.06 19.62
N GLU A 200 13.79 -12.29 20.13
CA GLU A 200 15.04 -13.05 19.93
C GLU A 200 15.34 -13.39 18.46
N ASN A 201 14.32 -13.50 17.60
CA ASN A 201 14.54 -13.78 16.18
C ASN A 201 15.26 -12.61 15.49
N ILE A 202 15.05 -11.36 15.94
CA ILE A 202 15.76 -10.18 15.43
C ILE A 202 17.27 -10.36 15.60
N ILE A 203 17.74 -10.66 16.81
CA ILE A 203 19.17 -10.86 17.11
C ILE A 203 19.73 -12.19 16.60
N ASP A 204 18.89 -13.08 16.09
CA ASP A 204 19.30 -14.34 15.46
C ASP A 204 19.56 -14.22 13.96
N ASN A 205 18.97 -13.22 13.31
CA ASN A 205 19.31 -12.80 11.96
C ASN A 205 20.66 -12.07 11.98
N TRP A 206 21.72 -12.83 12.29
CA TRP A 206 23.06 -12.34 12.60
C TRP A 206 23.68 -11.53 11.45
N SER A 207 23.50 -11.96 10.21
CA SER A 207 24.00 -11.25 9.04
C SER A 207 23.23 -9.95 8.83
N LEU A 208 21.91 -9.93 9.04
CA LEU A 208 21.12 -8.69 9.05
C LEU A 208 21.58 -7.75 10.16
N MET A 209 21.79 -8.24 11.38
CA MET A 209 22.28 -7.42 12.49
C MET A 209 23.65 -6.80 12.16
N HIS A 210 24.52 -7.56 11.51
CA HIS A 210 25.77 -7.05 10.99
C HIS A 210 25.58 -6.02 9.86
N ALA A 211 24.67 -6.23 8.92
CA ALA A 211 24.43 -5.26 7.85
C ALA A 211 23.87 -3.92 8.38
N CYS A 212 22.89 -4.00 9.29
CA CYS A 212 22.04 -2.88 9.67
C CYS A 212 22.44 -2.19 10.98
N TYR A 213 23.04 -2.92 11.93
CA TYR A 213 23.20 -2.48 13.32
C TYR A 213 24.60 -2.75 13.89
N PHE A 214 25.62 -2.94 13.05
CA PHE A 214 26.96 -3.33 13.49
C PHE A 214 27.59 -2.37 14.51
N HIS A 215 27.37 -1.06 14.33
CA HIS A 215 27.93 -0.02 15.20
C HIS A 215 26.96 0.45 16.30
N ASN A 216 25.79 -0.20 16.44
CA ASN A 216 24.81 0.21 17.43
C ASN A 216 25.24 -0.23 18.85
N SER A 217 25.20 0.70 19.82
CA SER A 217 25.65 0.44 21.20
C SER A 217 24.73 -0.49 22.01
N ALA A 218 23.50 -0.75 21.54
CA ALA A 218 22.55 -1.66 22.16
C ALA A 218 22.85 -3.13 21.87
N VAL A 219 23.79 -3.45 20.98
CA VAL A 219 24.13 -4.81 20.59
C VAL A 219 25.61 -5.13 20.78
N GLU A 220 25.87 -6.37 21.16
CA GLU A 220 27.20 -6.94 21.28
C GLU A 220 27.33 -8.13 20.32
N PHE A 221 28.31 -8.04 19.42
CA PHE A 221 28.60 -9.10 18.47
C PHE A 221 29.64 -10.07 19.03
N THR A 222 29.30 -11.35 19.01
CA THR A 222 30.26 -12.45 19.22
C THR A 222 30.52 -13.14 17.89
N ALA A 223 31.51 -14.04 17.86
CA ALA A 223 31.80 -14.84 16.67
C ALA A 223 30.65 -15.77 16.23
N ALA A 224 29.58 -15.92 17.02
CA ALA A 224 28.47 -16.84 16.73
C ALA A 224 27.08 -16.21 16.87
N HIS A 225 26.94 -15.11 17.60
CA HIS A 225 25.65 -14.54 17.97
C HIS A 225 25.72 -13.03 18.12
N THR A 226 24.58 -12.38 17.89
CA THR A 226 24.32 -11.02 18.37
C THR A 226 23.55 -11.13 19.68
N ASN A 227 23.97 -10.35 20.66
CA ASN A 227 23.29 -10.23 21.96
C ASN A 227 22.95 -8.76 22.21
N LEU A 228 22.02 -8.51 23.11
CA LEU A 228 21.81 -7.16 23.63
C LEU A 228 22.93 -6.82 24.62
N ALA A 229 23.42 -5.60 24.55
CA ALA A 229 24.34 -5.06 25.54
C ALA A 229 23.66 -5.01 26.93
N LYS A 230 24.46 -5.06 28.00
CA LYS A 230 23.94 -5.10 29.37
C LYS A 230 23.01 -3.90 29.65
N GLY A 231 21.76 -4.20 30.04
CA GLY A 231 20.75 -3.19 30.38
C GLY A 231 20.08 -2.52 29.17
N LYS A 232 20.36 -2.96 27.95
CA LYS A 232 19.74 -2.46 26.72
C LYS A 232 18.59 -3.36 26.27
N SER A 233 17.68 -2.79 25.49
CA SER A 233 16.51 -3.45 24.91
C SER A 233 16.53 -3.35 23.38
N LEU A 234 15.68 -4.13 22.71
CA LEU A 234 15.49 -4.04 21.25
C LEU A 234 14.96 -2.67 20.80
N SER A 235 14.25 -1.94 21.67
CA SER A 235 13.76 -0.59 21.37
C SER A 235 14.88 0.45 21.31
N ALA A 236 16.10 0.12 21.73
CA ALA A 236 17.28 0.98 21.60
C ALA A 236 18.06 0.72 20.29
N LEU A 237 17.53 -0.12 19.40
CA LEU A 237 18.09 -0.30 18.07
C LEU A 237 17.79 0.93 17.21
N GLU A 238 18.85 1.51 16.67
CA GLU A 238 18.89 2.63 15.73
C GLU A 238 19.81 2.23 14.59
N ALA A 239 19.50 2.64 13.36
CA ALA A 239 20.25 2.30 12.17
C ALA A 239 21.74 2.69 12.30
N ALA A 240 22.60 1.68 12.35
CA ALA A 240 24.05 1.84 12.51
C ALA A 240 24.76 0.83 11.60
N PRO A 241 24.70 1.03 10.28
CA PRO A 241 25.03 0.02 9.31
C PRO A 241 26.53 -0.28 9.28
N TYR A 242 26.90 -1.46 8.80
CA TYR A 242 28.30 -1.75 8.51
C TYR A 242 28.79 -0.85 7.37
N ARG A 243 29.92 -0.16 7.60
CA ARG A 243 30.51 0.85 6.70
C ARG A 243 29.57 2.06 6.51
N PRO A 244 29.28 2.83 7.58
CA PRO A 244 28.35 3.95 7.54
C PRO A 244 28.71 5.01 6.48
N GLU A 245 30.00 5.17 6.20
CA GLU A 245 30.51 6.05 5.14
C GLU A 245 29.98 5.70 3.74
N LEU A 246 29.68 4.42 3.46
CA LEU A 246 29.14 4.01 2.15
C LEU A 246 27.64 4.34 2.05
N TRP A 247 26.90 4.19 3.14
CA TRP A 247 25.47 4.49 3.18
C TRP A 247 25.15 5.99 3.22
N LYS A 248 26.16 6.86 3.40
CA LYS A 248 26.04 8.31 3.29
C LYS A 248 26.28 8.85 1.87
N LEU A 249 26.72 8.00 0.94
CA LEU A 249 26.92 8.39 -0.45
C LEU A 249 25.58 8.60 -1.16
N ALA A 250 25.53 9.51 -2.13
CA ALA A 250 24.29 9.82 -2.86
C ALA A 250 23.73 8.59 -3.59
N GLU A 251 24.61 7.68 -4.04
CA GLU A 251 24.25 6.42 -4.68
C GLU A 251 23.51 5.45 -3.76
N ALA A 252 23.50 5.68 -2.44
CA ALA A 252 22.73 4.87 -1.49
C ALA A 252 21.24 5.23 -1.45
N VAL A 253 20.83 6.40 -1.96
CA VAL A 253 19.44 6.87 -1.91
C VAL A 253 18.51 5.92 -2.66
N GLU A 254 18.83 5.55 -3.90
CA GLU A 254 18.00 4.64 -4.70
C GLU A 254 17.86 3.25 -4.05
N PRO A 255 18.95 2.56 -3.63
CA PRO A 255 18.85 1.30 -2.88
C PRO A 255 18.03 1.41 -1.59
N LEU A 256 18.15 2.50 -0.84
CA LEU A 256 17.36 2.71 0.38
C LEU A 256 15.88 2.91 0.07
N MET A 257 15.55 3.74 -0.93
CA MET A 257 14.17 3.93 -1.40
C MET A 257 13.55 2.62 -1.87
N LYS A 258 14.32 1.79 -2.58
CA LYS A 258 13.90 0.45 -3.00
C LYS A 258 13.53 -0.44 -1.81
N ILE A 259 14.30 -0.38 -0.72
CA ILE A 259 13.98 -1.12 0.51
C ILE A 259 12.67 -0.61 1.13
N VAL A 260 12.49 0.72 1.22
CA VAL A 260 11.25 1.31 1.75
C VAL A 260 10.03 0.87 0.93
N GLU A 261 10.14 0.84 -0.39
CA GLU A 261 9.03 0.52 -1.29
C GLU A 261 8.70 -0.97 -1.35
N HIS A 262 9.71 -1.85 -1.31
CA HIS A 262 9.53 -3.27 -1.68
C HIS A 262 9.87 -4.29 -0.60
N ALA A 263 10.54 -3.92 0.49
CA ALA A 263 10.89 -4.91 1.51
C ALA A 263 9.62 -5.45 2.17
N GLU A 264 9.50 -6.78 2.29
CA GLU A 264 8.41 -7.41 3.05
C GLU A 264 8.62 -7.25 4.58
N SER A 265 9.84 -6.95 5.03
CA SER A 265 10.18 -6.75 6.44
C SER A 265 10.02 -5.30 6.89
N SER A 266 9.17 -5.09 7.89
CA SER A 266 8.99 -3.83 8.61
C SER A 266 10.31 -3.33 9.22
N LEU A 267 11.13 -4.23 9.76
CA LEU A 267 12.43 -3.89 10.35
C LEU A 267 13.40 -3.31 9.30
N ALA A 268 13.46 -3.92 8.11
CA ALA A 268 14.29 -3.41 7.02
C ALA A 268 13.78 -2.05 6.49
N ARG A 269 12.46 -1.86 6.38
CA ARG A 269 11.86 -0.56 5.99
C ARG A 269 12.20 0.54 6.99
N ILE A 270 12.00 0.29 8.29
CA ILE A 270 12.32 1.26 9.36
C ILE A 270 13.80 1.63 9.32
N TRP A 271 14.68 0.64 9.21
CA TRP A 271 16.11 0.88 9.10
C TRP A 271 16.46 1.77 7.90
N ALA A 272 15.84 1.54 6.73
CA ALA A 272 16.08 2.36 5.54
C ALA A 272 15.53 3.79 5.70
N ILE A 273 14.34 3.95 6.28
CA ILE A 273 13.73 5.25 6.59
C ILE A 273 14.64 6.07 7.52
N GLU A 274 15.17 5.45 8.59
CA GLU A 274 16.08 6.12 9.52
C GLU A 274 17.34 6.65 8.83
N LEU A 275 17.95 5.86 7.93
CA LEU A 275 19.11 6.31 7.14
C LEU A 275 18.75 7.43 6.18
N LEU A 276 17.61 7.31 5.49
CA LEU A 276 17.11 8.31 4.55
C LEU A 276 16.85 9.66 5.24
N GLN A 277 16.17 9.64 6.38
CA GLN A 277 15.88 10.85 7.17
C GLN A 277 17.16 11.46 7.75
N ARG A 278 18.07 10.65 8.29
CA ARG A 278 19.29 11.15 8.95
C ARG A 278 20.32 11.69 7.98
N ASP A 279 20.61 10.92 6.91
CA ASP A 279 21.79 11.15 6.08
C ASP A 279 21.45 11.70 4.69
N HIS A 280 20.18 11.57 4.21
CA HIS A 280 19.80 11.89 2.83
C HIS A 280 18.66 12.90 2.69
N LEU A 281 18.29 13.60 3.76
CA LEU A 281 17.20 14.58 3.72
C LEU A 281 17.35 15.62 2.59
N PRO A 282 18.53 16.21 2.33
CA PRO A 282 18.69 17.15 1.22
C PRO A 282 18.42 16.54 -0.16
N ALA A 283 18.81 15.27 -0.38
CA ALA A 283 18.56 14.56 -1.63
C ALA A 283 17.06 14.25 -1.80
N LEU A 284 16.38 13.88 -0.70
CA LEU A 284 14.94 13.65 -0.69
C LEU A 284 14.14 14.91 -1.00
N GLN A 285 14.56 16.07 -0.50
CA GLN A 285 13.91 17.35 -0.79
C GLN A 285 13.98 17.75 -2.27
N GLN A 286 14.98 17.25 -3.00
CA GLN A 286 15.18 17.47 -4.43
C GLN A 286 14.62 16.32 -5.30
N THR A 287 14.15 15.24 -4.67
CA THR A 287 13.64 14.08 -5.38
C THR A 287 12.33 14.42 -6.09
N THR A 288 12.13 13.85 -7.29
CA THR A 288 10.90 14.03 -8.06
C THR A 288 9.71 13.45 -7.31
N VAL A 289 8.68 14.25 -7.08
CA VAL A 289 7.50 13.84 -6.31
C VAL A 289 6.79 12.60 -6.86
N THR A 290 6.94 12.28 -8.15
CA THR A 290 6.40 11.05 -8.74
C THR A 290 6.94 9.78 -8.09
N THR A 291 8.16 9.80 -7.53
CA THR A 291 8.74 8.65 -6.81
C THR A 291 8.05 8.39 -5.46
N LEU A 292 7.29 9.35 -4.94
CA LEU A 292 6.55 9.22 -3.68
C LEU A 292 5.19 8.55 -3.87
N ILE A 293 4.68 8.45 -5.10
CA ILE A 293 3.34 7.88 -5.38
C ILE A 293 3.24 6.43 -4.90
N PRO A 294 4.21 5.52 -5.18
CA PRO A 294 4.16 4.17 -4.63
C PRO A 294 4.13 4.15 -3.09
N LEU A 295 4.83 5.09 -2.45
CA LEU A 295 4.91 5.18 -0.99
C LEU A 295 3.61 5.65 -0.35
N PHE A 296 2.91 6.62 -0.97
CA PHE A 296 1.58 7.05 -0.52
C PHE A 296 0.54 5.93 -0.57
N ARG A 297 0.71 4.98 -1.50
CA ARG A 297 -0.18 3.82 -1.68
C ARG A 297 0.23 2.59 -0.88
N HIS A 298 1.35 2.67 -0.16
CA HIS A 298 1.91 1.52 0.53
C HIS A 298 0.99 1.09 1.69
N THR A 299 0.91 -0.21 1.99
CA THR A 299 0.00 -0.72 3.04
C THR A 299 0.47 -0.44 4.46
N ASP A 300 1.77 -0.18 4.65
CA ASP A 300 2.38 0.21 5.93
C ASP A 300 2.24 1.71 6.17
N LEU A 301 1.58 2.08 7.27
CA LEU A 301 1.35 3.47 7.67
C LEU A 301 2.65 4.24 7.88
N ARG A 302 3.74 3.60 8.35
CA ARG A 302 5.03 4.29 8.55
C ARG A 302 5.66 4.73 7.24
N VAL A 303 5.46 3.95 6.18
CA VAL A 303 5.93 4.31 4.83
C VAL A 303 5.11 5.48 4.28
N GLN A 304 3.80 5.50 4.53
CA GLN A 304 2.95 6.63 4.15
C GLN A 304 3.33 7.90 4.94
N GLU A 305 3.57 7.80 6.26
CA GLU A 305 4.04 8.90 7.09
C GLU A 305 5.37 9.46 6.58
N PHE A 306 6.33 8.60 6.29
CA PHE A 306 7.60 9.00 5.67
C PHE A 306 7.38 9.72 4.33
N ALA A 307 6.50 9.21 3.46
CA ALA A 307 6.17 9.86 2.19
C ALA A 307 5.56 11.26 2.39
N ARG A 308 4.69 11.42 3.40
CA ARG A 308 4.07 12.71 3.76
C ARG A 308 5.13 13.71 4.23
N GLU A 309 6.05 13.28 5.09
CA GLU A 309 7.15 14.12 5.57
C GLU A 309 8.05 14.59 4.42
N VAL A 310 8.47 13.66 3.55
CA VAL A 310 9.31 14.00 2.39
C VAL A 310 8.58 14.93 1.43
N PHE A 311 7.29 14.68 1.18
CA PHE A 311 6.47 15.52 0.31
C PHE A 311 6.34 16.96 0.85
N GLN A 312 6.06 17.11 2.16
CA GLN A 312 5.93 18.42 2.80
C GLN A 312 7.22 19.24 2.76
N GLN A 313 8.37 18.57 2.71
CA GLN A 313 9.68 19.21 2.66
C GLN A 313 10.22 19.38 1.23
N SER A 314 9.49 18.91 0.21
CA SER A 314 9.99 18.95 -1.17
C SER A 314 10.10 20.39 -1.68
N GLN A 315 11.28 20.73 -2.19
CA GLN A 315 11.56 22.04 -2.80
C GLN A 315 11.04 22.14 -4.24
N THR A 316 10.55 21.03 -4.79
CA THR A 316 10.10 20.95 -6.20
C THR A 316 8.61 21.22 -6.38
N LEU A 317 7.83 21.37 -5.30
CA LEU A 317 6.37 21.51 -5.37
C LEU A 317 5.90 22.69 -6.24
N SER A 318 6.59 23.83 -6.15
CA SER A 318 6.26 25.03 -6.93
C SER A 318 6.50 24.87 -8.43
N THR A 319 7.44 24.01 -8.83
CA THR A 319 7.83 23.79 -10.24
C THR A 319 7.18 22.55 -10.84
N LEU A 320 6.36 21.82 -10.09
CA LEU A 320 5.70 20.62 -10.60
C LEU A 320 4.79 20.93 -11.81
N PRO A 321 4.84 20.07 -12.85
CA PRO A 321 3.85 20.09 -13.92
C PRO A 321 2.45 19.80 -13.40
N ILE A 322 1.42 20.41 -14.01
CA ILE A 322 0.02 20.19 -13.64
C ILE A 322 -0.38 18.71 -13.76
N SER A 323 0.13 18.01 -14.77
CA SER A 323 -0.13 16.57 -14.96
C SER A 323 0.33 15.72 -13.77
N VAL A 324 1.41 16.12 -13.07
CA VAL A 324 1.89 15.44 -11.87
C VAL A 324 0.97 15.72 -10.68
N TRP A 325 0.48 16.95 -10.53
CA TRP A 325 -0.53 17.28 -9.52
C TRP A 325 -1.82 16.48 -9.69
N GLN A 326 -2.30 16.35 -10.93
CA GLN A 326 -3.47 15.53 -11.24
C GLN A 326 -3.22 14.05 -10.89
N MET A 327 -2.05 13.51 -11.27
CA MET A 327 -1.66 12.15 -10.92
C MET A 327 -1.64 11.92 -9.40
N LEU A 328 -1.16 12.89 -8.61
CA LEU A 328 -1.18 12.82 -7.14
C LEU A 328 -2.62 12.80 -6.58
N CYS A 329 -3.49 13.68 -7.09
CA CYS A 329 -4.90 13.71 -6.70
C CYS A 329 -5.66 12.41 -7.04
N GLU A 330 -5.20 11.67 -8.06
CA GLU A 330 -5.80 10.40 -8.48
C GLU A 330 -5.22 9.19 -7.74
N LEU A 331 -3.89 9.15 -7.53
CA LEU A 331 -3.19 7.93 -7.13
C LEU A 331 -2.75 7.89 -5.66
N ALA A 332 -2.67 9.00 -4.94
CA ALA A 332 -2.05 9.02 -3.59
C ALA A 332 -2.86 8.35 -2.47
N GLY A 333 -4.08 7.85 -2.76
CA GLY A 333 -4.95 7.26 -1.76
C GLY A 333 -5.67 8.31 -0.90
N PHE A 334 -6.85 7.95 -0.39
CA PHE A 334 -7.79 8.88 0.25
C PHE A 334 -7.20 9.63 1.45
N GLU A 335 -6.44 8.95 2.31
CA GLU A 335 -5.82 9.51 3.52
C GLU A 335 -4.83 10.66 3.23
N ASN A 336 -4.27 10.73 2.02
CA ASN A 336 -3.26 11.71 1.64
C ASN A 336 -3.83 12.88 0.81
N LEU A 337 -5.09 12.80 0.34
CA LEU A 337 -5.65 13.78 -0.59
C LEU A 337 -5.78 15.17 0.02
N SER A 338 -6.12 15.29 1.30
CA SER A 338 -6.21 16.59 1.97
C SER A 338 -4.86 17.30 1.98
N LEU A 339 -3.78 16.58 2.32
CA LEU A 339 -2.42 17.13 2.32
C LEU A 339 -2.00 17.59 0.91
N ILE A 340 -2.27 16.77 -0.10
CA ILE A 340 -1.92 17.06 -1.50
C ILE A 340 -2.72 18.25 -2.02
N CYS A 341 -4.01 18.33 -1.73
CA CYS A 341 -4.86 19.44 -2.17
C CYS A 341 -4.43 20.77 -1.55
N GLU A 342 -4.07 20.79 -0.25
CA GLU A 342 -3.54 21.98 0.40
C GLU A 342 -2.19 22.39 -0.22
N ALA A 343 -1.29 21.45 -0.49
CA ALA A 343 -0.03 21.74 -1.17
C ALA A 343 -0.26 22.29 -2.59
N MET A 344 -1.18 21.70 -3.36
CA MET A 344 -1.55 22.18 -4.69
C MET A 344 -2.13 23.60 -4.62
N LYS A 345 -2.99 23.88 -3.65
CA LYS A 345 -3.55 25.22 -3.42
C LYS A 345 -2.48 26.27 -3.15
N MET A 346 -1.45 25.92 -2.38
CA MET A 346 -0.34 26.83 -2.07
C MET A 346 0.59 27.09 -3.25
N HIS A 347 0.81 26.09 -4.11
CA HIS A 347 1.86 26.13 -5.13
C HIS A 347 1.35 26.31 -6.57
N VAL A 348 0.06 26.11 -6.83
CA VAL A 348 -0.54 26.20 -8.17
C VAL A 348 -1.49 27.39 -8.23
N ASN A 349 -1.13 28.38 -9.04
CA ASN A 349 -2.08 29.43 -9.43
C ASN A 349 -3.15 28.83 -10.35
N ALA A 350 -4.43 29.07 -10.06
CA ALA A 350 -5.56 28.60 -10.85
C ALA A 350 -5.46 28.98 -12.33
N ALA A 351 -4.84 30.11 -12.68
CA ALA A 351 -4.61 30.53 -14.06
C ALA A 351 -3.75 29.55 -14.88
N ARG A 352 -2.94 28.69 -14.23
CA ARG A 352 -2.15 27.64 -14.89
C ARG A 352 -3.00 26.46 -15.38
N LEU A 353 -4.22 26.31 -14.87
CA LEU A 353 -5.13 25.22 -15.24
C LEU A 353 -5.93 25.61 -16.48
N ASP A 354 -5.94 24.71 -17.48
CA ASP A 354 -6.89 24.83 -18.58
C ASP A 354 -8.33 24.52 -18.11
N ASN A 355 -9.30 24.77 -19.00
CA ASN A 355 -10.72 24.58 -18.68
C ASN A 355 -11.06 23.11 -18.39
N GLY A 356 -10.44 22.17 -19.11
CA GLY A 356 -10.67 20.73 -18.90
C GLY A 356 -10.12 20.26 -17.56
N GLN A 357 -8.90 20.67 -17.22
CA GLN A 357 -8.22 20.30 -15.98
C GLN A 357 -8.96 20.82 -14.75
N ILE A 358 -9.42 22.07 -14.76
CA ILE A 358 -10.11 22.66 -13.60
C ILE A 358 -11.52 22.06 -13.41
N LEU A 359 -12.21 21.75 -14.51
CA LEU A 359 -13.50 21.06 -14.47
C LEU A 359 -13.35 19.60 -14.02
N GLN A 360 -12.28 18.91 -14.44
CA GLN A 360 -11.96 17.57 -13.96
C GLN A 360 -11.77 17.56 -12.43
N LEU A 361 -11.04 18.54 -11.89
CA LEU A 361 -10.88 18.68 -10.44
C LEU A 361 -12.22 18.98 -9.74
N ALA A 362 -12.98 19.96 -10.23
CA ALA A 362 -14.24 20.39 -9.62
C ALA A 362 -15.34 19.31 -9.65
N THR A 363 -15.28 18.39 -10.63
CA THR A 363 -16.24 17.28 -10.78
C THR A 363 -15.76 15.97 -10.17
N ALA A 364 -14.58 15.95 -9.56
CA ALA A 364 -14.01 14.77 -8.94
C ALA A 364 -14.92 14.18 -7.85
N ARG A 365 -14.82 12.87 -7.60
CA ARG A 365 -15.60 12.17 -6.57
C ARG A 365 -15.13 12.49 -5.14
N SER A 366 -13.84 12.72 -4.97
CA SER A 366 -13.23 12.96 -3.66
C SER A 366 -13.47 14.38 -3.17
N THR A 367 -13.95 14.55 -1.94
CA THR A 367 -14.29 15.86 -1.37
C THR A 367 -13.13 16.85 -1.37
N PRO A 368 -11.90 16.52 -0.90
CA PRO A 368 -10.77 17.45 -0.98
C PRO A 368 -10.48 17.94 -2.40
N VAL A 369 -10.50 17.04 -3.39
CA VAL A 369 -10.19 17.35 -4.80
C VAL A 369 -11.28 18.22 -5.43
N ALA A 370 -12.54 17.84 -5.23
CA ALA A 370 -13.70 18.62 -5.71
C ALA A 370 -13.74 20.03 -5.10
N THR A 371 -13.47 20.12 -3.79
CA THR A 371 -13.40 21.41 -3.08
C THR A 371 -12.30 22.30 -3.65
N LEU A 372 -11.09 21.76 -3.83
CA LEU A 372 -9.98 22.48 -4.43
C LEU A 372 -10.31 22.97 -5.85
N GLY A 373 -10.78 22.06 -6.70
CA GLY A 373 -11.12 22.35 -8.08
C GLY A 373 -12.21 23.42 -8.19
N PHE A 374 -13.24 23.34 -7.36
CA PHE A 374 -14.32 24.32 -7.34
C PHE A 374 -13.85 25.70 -6.85
N GLN A 375 -13.03 25.76 -5.79
CA GLN A 375 -12.45 27.03 -5.32
C GLN A 375 -11.58 27.70 -6.40
N MET A 376 -10.69 26.94 -7.03
CA MET A 376 -9.84 27.43 -8.11
C MET A 376 -10.68 27.88 -9.32
N LEU A 377 -11.75 27.16 -9.62
CA LEU A 377 -12.66 27.51 -10.70
C LEU A 377 -13.31 28.87 -10.46
N GLN A 378 -13.86 29.09 -9.26
CA GLN A 378 -14.48 30.36 -8.88
C GLN A 378 -13.50 31.53 -8.98
N GLN A 379 -12.27 31.34 -8.49
CA GLN A 379 -11.22 32.36 -8.55
C GLN A 379 -10.89 32.72 -10.01
N ARG A 380 -10.62 31.71 -10.85
CA ARG A 380 -10.16 31.89 -12.24
C ARG A 380 -11.26 32.42 -13.16
N HIS A 381 -12.52 32.06 -12.92
CA HIS A 381 -13.64 32.42 -13.80
C HIS A 381 -13.80 33.94 -13.99
N THR A 382 -13.43 34.74 -13.00
CA THR A 382 -13.47 36.21 -13.09
C THR A 382 -12.56 36.75 -14.21
N GLU A 383 -11.40 36.13 -14.39
CA GLU A 383 -10.40 36.54 -15.39
C GLU A 383 -10.59 35.80 -16.72
N ARG A 384 -10.94 34.51 -16.64
CA ARG A 384 -11.17 33.64 -17.79
C ARG A 384 -12.52 32.93 -17.64
N PRO A 385 -13.61 33.57 -18.09
CA PRO A 385 -14.94 32.99 -18.03
C PRO A 385 -15.01 31.68 -18.81
N LEU A 386 -15.78 30.73 -18.27
CA LEU A 386 -16.14 29.49 -18.95
C LEU A 386 -17.28 29.75 -19.95
N SER A 387 -17.30 29.01 -21.04
CA SER A 387 -18.42 28.94 -21.96
C SER A 387 -19.61 28.18 -21.35
N ALA A 388 -20.79 28.30 -21.96
CA ALA A 388 -21.99 27.61 -21.52
C ALA A 388 -21.83 26.07 -21.46
N PRO A 389 -21.28 25.37 -22.48
CA PRO A 389 -21.05 23.92 -22.41
C PRO A 389 -20.05 23.51 -21.32
N GLU A 390 -19.06 24.35 -21.04
CA GLU A 390 -18.08 24.11 -19.97
C GLU A 390 -18.73 24.24 -18.58
N LEU A 391 -19.58 25.25 -18.37
CA LEU A 391 -20.36 25.39 -17.14
C LEU A 391 -21.33 24.21 -16.97
N GLN A 392 -21.96 23.73 -18.05
CA GLN A 392 -22.84 22.56 -18.04
C GLN A 392 -22.15 21.31 -17.51
N THR A 393 -20.83 21.16 -17.70
CA THR A 393 -20.07 20.00 -17.18
C THR A 393 -20.21 19.84 -15.66
N LEU A 394 -20.49 20.92 -14.91
CA LEU A 394 -20.73 20.87 -13.47
C LEU A 394 -22.03 20.15 -13.09
N SER A 395 -22.97 19.91 -14.01
CA SER A 395 -24.13 19.04 -13.78
C SER A 395 -23.72 17.59 -13.47
N ARG A 396 -22.47 17.22 -13.78
CA ARG A 396 -21.88 15.89 -13.57
C ARG A 396 -20.97 15.83 -12.33
N ALA A 397 -20.99 16.84 -11.46
CA ALA A 397 -20.16 16.83 -10.26
C ALA A 397 -20.47 15.60 -9.39
N ALA A 398 -19.46 14.76 -9.17
CA ALA A 398 -19.63 13.45 -8.53
C ALA A 398 -19.54 13.51 -7.00
N CYS A 399 -18.98 14.58 -6.43
CA CYS A 399 -18.86 14.75 -4.99
C CYS A 399 -20.13 15.37 -4.40
N GLU A 400 -20.88 14.60 -3.60
CA GLU A 400 -22.16 15.02 -3.02
C GLU A 400 -22.09 16.35 -2.25
N SER A 401 -21.03 16.57 -1.46
CA SER A 401 -20.85 17.78 -0.66
C SER A 401 -20.58 19.05 -1.49
N ILE A 402 -20.10 18.90 -2.73
CA ILE A 402 -19.76 20.03 -3.63
C ILE A 402 -20.77 20.17 -4.76
N ALA A 403 -21.49 19.11 -5.10
CA ALA A 403 -22.39 19.06 -6.25
C ALA A 403 -23.46 20.16 -6.22
N GLY A 404 -24.16 20.35 -5.09
CA GLY A 404 -25.17 21.41 -4.92
C GLY A 404 -24.58 22.82 -5.07
N PRO A 405 -23.56 23.21 -4.25
CA PRO A 405 -22.89 24.51 -4.38
C PRO A 405 -22.33 24.79 -5.77
N ALA A 406 -21.74 23.79 -6.42
CA ALA A 406 -21.20 23.92 -7.77
C ALA A 406 -22.29 24.15 -8.80
N ALA A 407 -23.41 23.42 -8.72
CA ALA A 407 -24.57 23.60 -9.58
C ALA A 407 -25.20 24.98 -9.41
N GLN A 408 -25.41 25.42 -8.18
CA GLN A 408 -25.94 26.75 -7.87
C GLN A 408 -25.07 27.84 -8.49
N TRP A 409 -23.75 27.76 -8.30
CA TRP A 409 -22.82 28.71 -8.87
C TRP A 409 -22.83 28.70 -10.42
N ALA A 410 -22.84 27.50 -11.03
CA ALA A 410 -22.86 27.35 -12.48
C ALA A 410 -24.12 27.97 -13.10
N LEU A 411 -25.29 27.71 -12.52
CA LEU A 411 -26.58 28.24 -12.97
C LEU A 411 -26.66 29.76 -12.87
N LEU A 412 -26.05 30.36 -11.84
CA LEU A 412 -25.94 31.82 -11.73
C LEU A 412 -25.11 32.42 -12.89
N GLN A 413 -24.04 31.76 -13.32
CA GLN A 413 -23.26 32.21 -14.48
C GLN A 413 -24.02 31.97 -15.80
N LEU A 414 -24.63 30.79 -15.95
CA LEU A 414 -25.46 30.44 -17.10
C LEU A 414 -26.67 31.35 -17.27
N ASN A 415 -27.13 32.01 -16.21
CA ASN A 415 -28.21 32.99 -16.31
C ASN A 415 -27.89 34.12 -17.31
N ARG A 416 -26.60 34.45 -17.50
CA ARG A 416 -26.15 35.44 -18.49
C ARG A 416 -25.94 34.85 -19.88
N LEU A 417 -25.68 33.55 -19.95
CA LEU A 417 -25.37 32.77 -21.17
C LEU A 417 -26.51 31.79 -21.48
N TYR A 418 -27.74 32.17 -21.16
CA TYR A 418 -28.84 31.24 -21.01
C TYR A 418 -29.21 30.53 -22.33
N SER A 419 -29.32 29.21 -22.25
CA SER A 419 -29.98 28.35 -23.24
C SER A 419 -30.69 27.22 -22.49
N THR A 420 -31.88 26.87 -22.95
CA THR A 420 -32.71 25.80 -22.39
C THR A 420 -31.95 24.48 -22.33
N GLU A 421 -31.26 24.10 -23.41
CA GLU A 421 -30.46 22.88 -23.52
C GLU A 421 -29.33 22.82 -22.49
N THR A 422 -28.71 23.97 -22.24
CA THR A 422 -27.55 24.03 -21.33
C THR A 422 -27.97 23.78 -19.88
N VAL A 423 -29.09 24.37 -19.44
CA VAL A 423 -29.56 24.24 -18.07
C VAL A 423 -30.33 22.94 -17.80
N LEU A 424 -30.91 22.31 -18.84
CA LEU A 424 -31.73 21.11 -18.69
C LEU A 424 -30.98 19.95 -18.03
N GLU A 425 -29.69 19.78 -18.37
CA GLU A 425 -28.81 18.74 -17.78
C GLU A 425 -28.68 18.84 -16.25
N PHE A 426 -28.90 20.01 -15.64
CA PHE A 426 -28.88 20.14 -14.18
C PHE A 426 -30.14 19.55 -13.54
N PHE A 427 -31.29 19.65 -14.21
CA PHE A 427 -32.53 19.02 -13.77
C PHE A 427 -32.51 17.50 -13.96
N ASP A 428 -31.80 17.03 -15.00
CA ASP A 428 -31.63 15.60 -15.31
C ASP A 428 -30.38 14.97 -14.68
N SER A 429 -29.70 15.69 -13.78
CA SER A 429 -28.54 15.15 -13.07
C SER A 429 -28.93 13.99 -12.16
N LEU A 430 -28.09 12.96 -12.10
CA LEU A 430 -28.25 11.85 -11.15
C LEU A 430 -28.09 12.31 -9.68
N SER A 431 -27.45 13.45 -9.44
CA SER A 431 -27.18 13.98 -8.11
C SER A 431 -28.36 14.81 -7.59
N ALA A 432 -28.99 14.36 -6.50
CA ALA A 432 -30.11 15.08 -5.87
C ALA A 432 -29.76 16.51 -5.43
N PRO A 433 -28.56 16.79 -4.86
CA PRO A 433 -28.14 18.16 -4.58
C PRO A 433 -28.10 19.07 -5.81
N ILE A 434 -27.71 18.55 -6.99
CA ILE A 434 -27.69 19.33 -8.24
C ILE A 434 -29.10 19.67 -8.68
N ARG A 435 -30.00 18.67 -8.68
CA ARG A 435 -31.42 18.89 -9.02
C ARG A 435 -32.10 19.86 -8.07
N SER A 436 -31.80 19.78 -6.77
CA SER A 436 -32.30 20.74 -5.79
C SER A 436 -31.85 22.17 -6.12
N ALA A 437 -30.55 22.37 -6.38
CA ALA A 437 -30.01 23.68 -6.75
C ALA A 437 -30.60 24.20 -8.08
N ALA A 438 -30.88 23.31 -9.03
CA ALA A 438 -31.53 23.64 -10.29
C ALA A 438 -32.96 24.16 -10.08
N MET A 439 -33.73 23.50 -9.21
CA MET A 439 -35.06 23.97 -8.83
C MET A 439 -35.02 25.26 -8.03
N ASP A 440 -34.06 25.42 -7.10
CA ASP A 440 -33.86 26.67 -6.35
C ASP A 440 -33.57 27.85 -7.29
N TRP A 441 -32.80 27.61 -8.35
CA TRP A 441 -32.53 28.61 -9.39
C TRP A 441 -33.77 28.89 -10.24
N LEU A 442 -34.52 27.88 -10.67
CA LEU A 442 -35.73 28.04 -11.48
C LEU A 442 -36.80 28.88 -10.77
N GLU A 443 -36.92 28.73 -9.46
CA GLU A 443 -37.91 29.44 -8.63
C GLU A 443 -37.59 30.93 -8.40
N GLN A 444 -36.35 31.36 -8.65
CA GLN A 444 -35.96 32.74 -8.46
C GLN A 444 -36.49 33.62 -9.60
N PRO A 445 -37.21 34.71 -9.34
CA PRO A 445 -37.69 35.62 -10.39
C PRO A 445 -36.58 36.25 -11.25
N SER A 446 -35.34 36.27 -10.75
CA SER A 446 -34.16 36.75 -11.48
C SER A 446 -33.59 35.72 -12.47
N SER A 447 -34.09 34.48 -12.45
CA SER A 447 -33.67 33.42 -13.37
C SER A 447 -34.30 33.62 -14.75
N ARG A 448 -33.50 33.52 -15.81
CA ARG A 448 -33.98 33.49 -17.19
C ARG A 448 -34.89 32.30 -17.46
N GLY A 449 -34.67 31.18 -16.76
CA GLY A 449 -35.56 30.02 -16.83
C GLY A 449 -36.90 30.24 -16.13
N TYR A 450 -37.00 31.22 -15.23
CA TYR A 450 -38.25 31.53 -14.53
C TYR A 450 -39.36 31.84 -15.52
N ASP A 451 -39.05 32.48 -16.66
CA ASP A 451 -40.04 32.85 -17.68
C ASP A 451 -39.91 32.12 -19.02
N ASP A 452 -39.15 31.02 -19.11
CA ASP A 452 -38.99 30.24 -20.35
C ASP A 452 -39.99 29.06 -20.43
N PRO A 453 -41.13 29.18 -21.15
CA PRO A 453 -42.11 28.11 -21.24
C PRO A 453 -41.54 26.81 -21.85
N VAL A 454 -40.51 26.90 -22.70
CA VAL A 454 -39.89 25.72 -23.32
C VAL A 454 -39.16 24.90 -22.24
N LEU A 455 -38.38 25.56 -21.38
CA LEU A 455 -37.73 24.90 -20.26
C LEU A 455 -38.75 24.24 -19.31
N TRP A 456 -39.80 24.98 -18.93
CA TRP A 456 -40.84 24.44 -18.04
C TRP A 456 -41.51 23.20 -18.63
N SER A 457 -41.81 23.21 -19.93
CA SER A 457 -42.35 22.04 -20.63
C SER A 457 -41.37 20.86 -20.59
N ARG A 458 -40.09 21.08 -20.91
CA ARG A 458 -39.05 20.03 -20.93
C ARG A 458 -38.81 19.41 -19.56
N ILE A 459 -38.81 20.22 -18.49
CA ILE A 459 -38.61 19.70 -17.13
C ILE A 459 -39.71 18.72 -16.73
N THR A 460 -40.93 18.81 -17.30
CA THR A 460 -41.98 17.82 -17.02
C THR A 460 -41.64 16.40 -17.50
N GLU A 461 -40.74 16.28 -18.48
CA GLU A 461 -40.30 15.01 -19.07
C GLU A 461 -39.21 14.33 -18.22
N THR A 462 -38.67 15.01 -17.21
CA THR A 462 -37.61 14.47 -16.36
C THR A 462 -38.04 13.18 -15.63
N PRO A 463 -37.16 12.17 -15.50
CA PRO A 463 -37.50 10.95 -14.78
C PRO A 463 -37.51 11.12 -13.26
N PHE A 464 -37.03 12.25 -12.73
CA PHE A 464 -36.82 12.46 -11.30
C PHE A 464 -38.05 13.04 -10.60
N ASP A 465 -38.59 12.29 -9.63
CA ASP A 465 -39.81 12.66 -8.90
C ASP A 465 -39.66 13.94 -8.07
N ASP A 466 -38.49 14.19 -7.48
CA ASP A 466 -38.23 15.37 -6.67
C ASP A 466 -38.37 16.66 -7.50
N VAL A 467 -37.83 16.67 -8.72
CA VAL A 467 -37.97 17.77 -9.67
C VAL A 467 -39.43 17.94 -10.09
N ARG A 468 -40.10 16.86 -10.54
CA ARG A 468 -41.51 16.94 -10.99
C ARG A 468 -42.45 17.42 -9.90
N LEU A 469 -42.32 16.87 -8.69
CA LEU A 469 -43.16 17.25 -7.56
C LEU A 469 -42.96 18.70 -7.16
N ARG A 470 -41.72 19.19 -7.20
CA ARG A 470 -41.41 20.59 -6.92
C ARG A 470 -41.93 21.52 -8.02
N LEU A 471 -41.79 21.14 -9.29
CA LEU A 471 -42.35 21.87 -10.44
C LEU A 471 -43.87 22.09 -10.30
N VAL A 472 -44.62 21.05 -9.91
CA VAL A 472 -46.07 21.17 -9.66
C VAL A 472 -46.38 22.14 -8.52
N GLN A 473 -45.53 22.20 -7.49
CA GLN A 473 -45.72 23.17 -6.40
C GLN A 473 -45.48 24.60 -6.88
N CYS A 474 -44.45 24.84 -7.70
CA CYS A 474 -44.18 26.15 -8.28
C CYS A 474 -45.35 26.60 -9.19
N LEU A 475 -45.82 25.72 -10.07
CA LEU A 475 -46.99 26.00 -10.93
C LEU A 475 -48.29 26.11 -10.13
N HIS A 476 -48.37 25.49 -8.96
CA HIS A 476 -49.51 25.69 -8.08
C HIS A 476 -49.56 27.13 -7.55
N GLN A 477 -48.40 27.68 -7.20
CA GLN A 477 -48.25 29.04 -6.71
C GLN A 477 -48.38 30.09 -7.83
N ARG A 478 -48.01 29.73 -9.07
CA ARG A 478 -48.09 30.61 -10.25
C ARG A 478 -49.43 30.36 -10.98
N THR A 479 -50.36 31.31 -10.93
CA THR A 479 -51.67 31.17 -11.59
C THR A 479 -51.63 31.15 -13.12
N GLN A 480 -50.48 31.41 -13.75
CA GLN A 480 -50.24 31.37 -15.19
C GLN A 480 -48.85 30.80 -15.49
N LEU A 481 -48.70 30.08 -16.63
CA LEU A 481 -47.38 29.79 -17.18
C LEU A 481 -46.76 31.09 -17.70
N PRO A 482 -45.47 31.32 -17.44
CA PRO A 482 -44.82 32.54 -17.89
C PRO A 482 -44.71 32.57 -19.41
N GLY A 483 -45.00 33.74 -20.00
CA GLY A 483 -44.87 33.98 -21.43
C GLY A 483 -45.98 33.40 -22.32
N THR A 484 -47.04 32.81 -21.76
CA THR A 484 -48.16 32.27 -22.56
C THR A 484 -49.47 32.95 -22.24
N GLU A 485 -50.30 33.17 -23.26
CA GLU A 485 -51.71 33.55 -23.08
C GLU A 485 -52.45 32.46 -22.28
N SER A 486 -53.47 32.88 -21.54
CA SER A 486 -54.33 32.04 -20.69
C SER A 486 -54.74 30.74 -21.39
N GLY A 487 -54.11 29.60 -21.06
CA GLY A 487 -54.49 28.28 -21.63
C GLY A 487 -53.37 27.24 -21.82
N SER A 488 -52.08 27.60 -21.73
CA SER A 488 -50.98 26.64 -22.03
C SER A 488 -50.64 25.64 -20.91
N LEU A 489 -51.22 25.79 -19.71
CA LEU A 489 -50.99 24.92 -18.55
C LEU A 489 -51.46 23.47 -18.76
N THR A 490 -52.32 23.25 -19.75
CA THR A 490 -52.95 21.97 -20.07
C THR A 490 -51.92 20.85 -20.29
N GLN A 491 -50.83 21.09 -21.02
CA GLN A 491 -49.83 20.05 -21.29
C GLN A 491 -49.06 19.64 -20.02
N VAL A 492 -48.71 20.61 -19.18
CA VAL A 492 -48.01 20.34 -17.92
C VAL A 492 -48.94 19.62 -16.93
N TRP A 493 -50.22 20.01 -16.87
CA TRP A 493 -51.20 19.31 -16.06
C TRP A 493 -51.50 17.90 -16.57
N CYS A 494 -51.55 17.70 -17.88
CA CYS A 494 -51.68 16.38 -18.49
C CYS A 494 -50.48 15.49 -18.15
N SER A 495 -49.23 15.95 -18.23
CA SER A 495 -48.07 15.12 -17.87
C SER A 495 -48.06 14.73 -16.38
N VAL A 496 -48.48 15.64 -15.51
CA VAL A 496 -48.60 15.40 -14.05
C VAL A 496 -49.73 14.40 -13.74
N LEU A 497 -50.87 14.49 -14.44
CA LEU A 497 -52.00 13.58 -14.25
C LEU A 497 -51.73 12.19 -14.84
N LEU A 498 -51.12 12.14 -16.02
CA LEU A 498 -50.74 10.92 -16.75
C LEU A 498 -49.51 10.23 -16.12
N GLY A 499 -48.74 10.92 -15.28
CA GLY A 499 -47.74 10.33 -14.41
C GLY A 499 -48.32 9.15 -13.60
N VAL A 500 -47.87 7.95 -13.93
CA VAL A 500 -48.48 6.67 -13.49
C VAL A 500 -48.18 6.34 -12.01
N HIS A 501 -47.25 7.05 -11.35
CA HIS A 501 -46.78 6.66 -10.03
C HIS A 501 -47.53 7.35 -8.87
N ARG A 502 -48.55 6.62 -8.38
CA ARG A 502 -49.20 6.68 -7.05
C ARG A 502 -50.04 7.94 -6.75
N GLY A 503 -51.24 7.73 -6.19
CA GLY A 503 -52.26 8.75 -5.89
C GLY A 503 -51.89 9.74 -4.78
N GLY A 504 -50.84 10.52 -4.98
CA GLY A 504 -50.38 11.55 -4.05
C GLY A 504 -51.23 12.82 -4.09
N ARG A 505 -51.14 13.62 -3.01
CA ARG A 505 -51.81 14.94 -2.84
C ARG A 505 -51.54 15.92 -3.99
N THR A 506 -50.47 15.71 -4.74
CA THR A 506 -50.09 16.50 -5.92
C THR A 506 -51.11 16.38 -7.06
N LYS A 507 -51.73 15.20 -7.27
CA LYS A 507 -52.81 15.04 -8.28
C LYS A 507 -54.03 15.88 -7.93
N ALA A 508 -54.40 15.91 -6.64
CA ALA A 508 -55.51 16.75 -6.17
C ALA A 508 -55.23 18.24 -6.43
N LYS A 509 -54.01 18.72 -6.16
CA LYS A 509 -53.63 20.12 -6.45
C LYS A 509 -53.73 20.46 -7.94
N ALA A 510 -53.24 19.58 -8.83
CA ALA A 510 -53.36 19.76 -10.28
C ALA A 510 -54.82 19.78 -10.75
N MET A 511 -55.64 18.84 -10.26
CA MET A 511 -57.08 18.80 -10.56
C MET A 511 -57.82 20.05 -10.09
N THR A 512 -57.51 20.57 -8.90
CA THR A 512 -58.12 21.81 -8.39
C THR A 512 -57.81 23.00 -9.29
N GLN A 513 -56.57 23.12 -9.79
CA GLN A 513 -56.24 24.21 -10.71
C GLN A 513 -56.92 24.06 -12.07
N MET A 514 -56.99 22.85 -12.63
CA MET A 514 -57.75 22.58 -13.86
C MET A 514 -59.21 22.97 -13.70
N GLN A 515 -59.82 22.59 -12.57
CA GLN A 515 -61.20 22.95 -12.26
C GLN A 515 -61.38 24.47 -12.16
N SER A 516 -60.49 25.18 -11.44
CA SER A 516 -60.55 26.64 -11.35
C SER A 516 -60.36 27.34 -12.69
N ALA A 517 -59.48 26.83 -13.56
CA ALA A 517 -59.26 27.37 -14.89
C ALA A 517 -60.48 27.17 -15.80
N LEU A 518 -61.09 25.98 -15.79
CA LEU A 518 -62.34 25.69 -16.51
C LEU A 518 -63.51 26.57 -16.06
N VAL A 519 -63.59 26.90 -14.76
CA VAL A 519 -64.63 27.81 -14.24
C VAL A 519 -64.38 29.26 -14.69
N ALA A 520 -63.12 29.68 -14.80
CA ALA A 520 -62.75 31.04 -15.20
C ALA A 520 -62.85 31.28 -16.73
N GLN A 521 -62.84 30.22 -17.53
CA GLN A 521 -63.01 30.24 -18.99
C GLN A 521 -64.04 29.15 -19.39
N PRO A 522 -65.35 29.38 -19.15
CA PRO A 522 -66.39 28.37 -19.34
C PRO A 522 -66.62 27.94 -20.79
#